data_AF-A0A8J7UTX4-F1
#
_entry.id   AF-A0A8J7UTX4-F1
#
_cell.length_a   1.000
_cell.length_b   1.000
_cell.length_c   1.000
_cell.angle_alpha   90.00
_cell.angle_beta   90.00
_cell.angle_gamma   90.00
#
_symmetry.space_group_name_H-M   'P 1'
#
loop_
_entity.id
_entity.type
_entity.pdbx_description
1 polymer ?
#
loop_
_entity_poly.entity_id
_entity_poly.type
_entity_poly.pdbx_seq_one_letter_code
_entity_poly.pdbx_strand_id
1 'polypeptide(L)'
;MITAEELYKYLNLTKDFQNEKDDLNEALNSASAEILGQIGINESKLTNKENEVELKILYRNSILNLASAYLLRKDTTKSDDERENIVDYEQKAKKQLLMLENILNSKKDVITNEDLKNKVTIIDGCFI
;
A
#
# COMPACT_ATOMS: atom_id res chain seq x y z
N MET A 1 -7.76 4.33 9.18
CA MET A 1 -7.09 3.27 9.96
C MET A 1 -7.87 2.00 9.76
N ILE A 2 -7.22 0.92 9.31
CA ILE A 2 -7.83 -0.40 9.11
C ILE A 2 -7.88 -1.11 10.46
N THR A 3 -8.98 -1.79 10.75
CA THR A 3 -9.26 -2.45 12.03
C THR A 3 -9.13 -3.97 11.93
N ALA A 4 -8.89 -4.64 13.06
CA ALA A 4 -8.90 -6.10 13.14
C ALA A 4 -10.23 -6.70 12.65
N GLU A 5 -11.36 -6.04 12.90
CA GLU A 5 -12.68 -6.48 12.41
C GLU A 5 -12.78 -6.46 10.88
N GLU A 6 -12.17 -5.47 10.23
CA GLU A 6 -12.12 -5.40 8.77
C GLU A 6 -11.27 -6.53 8.19
N LEU A 7 -10.11 -6.83 8.79
CA LEU A 7 -9.28 -7.96 8.37
C LEU A 7 -9.98 -9.30 8.62
N TYR A 8 -10.64 -9.45 9.77
CA TYR A 8 -11.41 -10.64 10.10
C TYR A 8 -12.51 -10.91 9.06
N LYS A 9 -13.27 -9.88 8.67
CA LYS A 9 -14.30 -9.96 7.61
C LYS A 9 -13.69 -10.23 6.24
N TYR A 10 -12.56 -9.58 5.94
CA TYR A 10 -11.84 -9.76 4.67
C TYR A 10 -11.41 -11.20 4.46
N LEU A 11 -10.89 -11.83 5.51
CA LEU A 11 -10.47 -13.23 5.53
C LEU A 11 -11.63 -14.23 5.62
N ASN A 12 -12.84 -13.76 5.87
CA ASN A 12 -14.02 -14.60 6.10
C ASN A 12 -13.78 -15.70 7.16
N LEU A 13 -13.14 -15.32 8.27
CA LEU A 13 -12.83 -16.25 9.35
C LEU A 13 -14.11 -16.71 10.05
N THR A 14 -14.12 -17.98 10.48
CA THR A 14 -15.26 -18.62 11.15
C THR A 14 -15.04 -18.85 12.65
N LYS A 15 -13.82 -18.61 13.14
CA LYS A 15 -13.43 -18.75 14.55
C LYS A 15 -13.90 -17.57 15.40
N ASP A 16 -13.91 -17.69 16.72
CA ASP A 16 -14.25 -16.56 17.59
C ASP A 16 -13.29 -15.38 17.37
N PHE A 17 -13.85 -14.21 17.04
CA PHE A 17 -13.07 -12.99 16.80
C PHE A 17 -12.20 -12.60 17.99
N GLN A 18 -12.64 -12.78 19.23
CA GLN A 18 -11.86 -12.38 20.41
C GLN A 18 -10.58 -13.18 20.53
N ASN A 19 -10.58 -14.44 20.10
CA ASN A 19 -9.39 -15.29 20.14
C ASN A 19 -8.36 -14.92 19.07
N GLU A 20 -8.80 -14.32 17.96
CA GLU A 20 -7.93 -13.95 16.83
C GLU A 20 -7.53 -12.46 16.87
N LYS A 21 -8.22 -11.64 17.68
CA LYS A 21 -8.10 -10.18 17.68
C LYS A 21 -6.65 -9.68 17.83
N ASP A 22 -5.89 -10.27 18.73
CA ASP A 22 -4.51 -9.84 18.99
C ASP A 22 -3.59 -10.17 17.81
N ASP A 23 -3.72 -11.37 17.24
CA ASP A 23 -2.98 -11.79 16.05
C ASP A 23 -3.33 -10.93 14.83
N LEU A 24 -4.62 -10.63 14.64
CA LEU A 24 -5.10 -9.74 13.58
C LEU A 24 -4.49 -8.33 13.71
N ASN A 25 -4.44 -7.78 14.93
CA ASN A 25 -3.84 -6.47 15.18
C ASN A 25 -2.33 -6.48 14.94
N GLU A 26 -1.62 -7.52 15.40
CA GLU A 26 -0.19 -7.68 15.17
C GLU A 26 0.14 -7.73 13.67
N ALA A 27 -0.64 -8.51 12.91
CA ALA A 27 -0.48 -8.62 11.46
C ALA A 27 -0.77 -7.29 10.74
N LEU A 28 -1.83 -6.57 11.11
CA LEU A 28 -2.15 -5.25 10.55
C LEU A 28 -1.06 -4.22 10.85
N ASN A 29 -0.54 -4.19 12.07
CA ASN A 29 0.52 -3.27 12.46
C ASN A 29 1.81 -3.54 11.69
N SER A 30 2.19 -4.82 11.56
CA SER A 30 3.35 -5.24 10.78
C SER A 30 3.19 -4.84 9.31
N ALA A 31 2.01 -5.11 8.72
CA ALA A 31 1.76 -4.82 7.31
C ALA A 31 1.73 -3.32 7.03
N SER A 32 1.13 -2.54 7.93
CA SER A 32 1.10 -1.09 7.85
C SER A 32 2.50 -0.49 7.96
N ALA A 33 3.34 -1.02 8.85
CA ALA A 33 4.71 -0.58 9.03
C ALA A 33 5.58 -0.89 7.80
N GLU A 34 5.45 -2.11 7.23
CA GLU A 34 6.17 -2.49 6.02
C GLU A 34 5.77 -1.59 4.83
N ILE A 35 4.47 -1.39 4.62
CA ILE A 35 3.98 -0.54 3.52
C ILE A 35 4.43 0.90 3.70
N LEU A 36 4.33 1.45 4.92
CA LEU A 36 4.83 2.79 5.23
C LEU A 36 6.33 2.91 4.95
N GLY A 37 7.12 1.87 5.26
CA GLY A 37 8.54 1.82 4.98
C GLY A 37 8.87 1.79 3.48
N GLN A 38 8.05 1.13 2.66
CA GLN A 38 8.25 1.04 1.21
C GLN A 38 7.89 2.35 0.50
N ILE A 39 6.71 2.92 0.78
CA ILE A 39 6.19 4.07 0.02
C ILE A 39 6.43 5.42 0.71
N GLY A 40 6.85 5.44 1.97
CA GLY A 40 7.13 6.65 2.75
C GLY A 40 5.90 7.51 3.09
N ILE A 41 4.68 6.99 2.86
CA ILE A 41 3.42 7.72 2.96
C ILE A 41 2.42 6.90 3.79
N ASN A 42 1.67 7.56 4.66
CA ASN A 42 0.57 6.97 5.43
C ASN A 42 -0.79 7.32 4.84
N GLU A 43 -1.84 6.58 5.22
CA GLU A 43 -3.21 6.75 4.69
C GLU A 43 -3.70 8.21 4.73
N SER A 44 -3.37 8.96 5.79
CA SER A 44 -3.81 10.34 5.98
C SER A 44 -3.17 11.35 5.02
N LYS A 45 -2.05 10.99 4.39
CA LYS A 45 -1.36 11.80 3.37
C LYS A 45 -1.84 11.50 1.95
N LEU A 46 -2.75 10.52 1.77
CA LEU A 46 -3.40 10.25 0.49
C LEU A 46 -4.54 11.28 0.26
N THR A 47 -4.19 12.51 -0.13
CA THR A 47 -5.13 13.64 -0.26
C THR A 47 -5.27 14.17 -1.70
N ASN A 48 -4.92 13.36 -2.71
CA ASN A 48 -5.00 13.78 -4.10
C ASN A 48 -6.46 13.78 -4.59
N LYS A 49 -7.09 14.95 -4.71
CA LYS A 49 -8.53 15.12 -5.04
C LYS A 49 -9.04 14.35 -6.27
N GLU A 50 -8.18 14.05 -7.25
CA GLU A 50 -8.59 13.35 -8.48
C GLU A 50 -8.67 11.83 -8.29
N ASN A 51 -7.71 11.24 -7.58
CA ASN A 51 -7.57 9.79 -7.42
C ASN A 51 -7.60 9.35 -5.94
N GLU A 52 -8.11 10.21 -5.05
CA GLU A 52 -8.06 10.02 -3.59
C GLU A 52 -8.66 8.67 -3.17
N VAL A 53 -9.80 8.36 -3.77
CA VAL A 53 -10.55 7.13 -3.51
C VAL A 53 -9.75 5.92 -3.98
N GLU A 54 -9.21 5.95 -5.20
CA GLU A 54 -8.43 4.84 -5.76
C GLU A 54 -7.15 4.58 -4.96
N LEU A 55 -6.42 5.64 -4.62
CA LEU A 55 -5.22 5.56 -3.79
C LEU A 55 -5.51 4.95 -2.42
N LYS A 56 -6.60 5.38 -1.77
CA LYS A 56 -7.03 4.82 -0.49
C LYS A 56 -7.42 3.35 -0.62
N ILE A 57 -8.12 2.97 -1.69
CA ILE A 57 -8.48 1.57 -1.94
C ILE A 57 -7.23 0.72 -2.14
N LEU A 58 -6.28 1.16 -2.98
CA LEU A 58 -5.03 0.44 -3.21
C LEU A 58 -4.23 0.27 -1.93
N TYR A 59 -4.01 1.36 -1.19
CA TYR A 59 -3.29 1.34 0.08
C TYR A 59 -3.94 0.37 1.08
N ARG A 60 -5.27 0.41 1.22
CA ARG A 60 -5.99 -0.45 2.15
C ARG A 60 -5.91 -1.91 1.76
N ASN A 61 -6.10 -2.22 0.48
CA ASN A 61 -6.01 -3.59 -0.01
C ASN A 61 -4.60 -4.15 0.11
N SER A 62 -3.56 -3.33 -0.10
CA SER A 62 -2.17 -3.75 0.11
C SER A 62 -1.95 -4.18 1.55
N ILE A 63 -2.44 -3.42 2.54
CA ILE A 63 -2.33 -3.77 3.97
C ILE A 63 -3.09 -5.05 4.27
N LEU A 64 -4.34 -5.18 3.79
CA LEU A 64 -5.16 -6.37 4.06
C LEU A 64 -4.52 -7.64 3.48
N ASN A 65 -4.01 -7.58 2.24
CA ASN A 65 -3.32 -8.69 1.61
C ASN A 65 -2.04 -9.06 2.38
N LEU A 66 -1.20 -8.08 2.73
CA LEU A 66 0.05 -8.36 3.43
C LEU A 66 -0.18 -8.88 4.85
N ALA A 67 -1.15 -8.32 5.58
CA ALA A 67 -1.54 -8.81 6.90
C ALA A 67 -2.08 -10.24 6.84
N SER A 68 -2.86 -10.57 5.79
CA SER A 68 -3.33 -11.94 5.54
C SER A 68 -2.17 -12.92 5.36
N ALA A 69 -1.15 -12.54 4.59
CA ALA A 69 0.05 -13.35 4.40
C ALA A 69 0.82 -13.58 5.72
N TYR A 70 0.94 -12.55 6.57
CA TYR A 70 1.60 -12.69 7.87
C TYR A 70 0.86 -13.64 8.82
N LEU A 71 -0.46 -13.55 8.90
CA LEU A 71 -1.27 -14.46 9.71
C LEU A 71 -1.07 -15.91 9.28
N LEU A 72 -1.13 -16.16 7.98
CA LEU A 72 -0.94 -17.49 7.43
C LEU A 72 0.49 -18.02 7.66
N ARG A 73 1.51 -17.15 7.70
CA ARG A 73 2.89 -17.55 8.03
C ARG A 73 3.09 -17.91 9.50
N LYS A 74 2.38 -17.22 10.41
CA LYS A 74 2.47 -17.45 11.86
C LYS A 74 1.89 -18.82 12.24
N ASP A 75 0.88 -19.26 11.51
CA ASP A 75 0.32 -20.60 11.67
C ASP A 75 1.24 -21.65 11.02
N THR A 76 1.96 -22.40 11.87
CA THR A 76 2.89 -23.44 11.39
C THR A 76 2.19 -24.73 10.97
N THR A 77 0.88 -24.85 11.22
CA THR A 77 0.08 -26.05 10.96
C THR A 77 -0.59 -26.05 9.59
N LYS A 78 -0.34 -25.02 8.77
CA LYS A 78 -0.94 -24.84 7.45
C LYS A 78 -0.62 -25.96 6.46
N SER A 79 -1.66 -26.40 5.75
CA SER A 79 -1.57 -27.29 4.60
C SER A 79 -0.85 -26.62 3.43
N ASP A 80 -0.46 -27.40 2.41
CA ASP A 80 0.18 -26.87 1.21
C ASP A 80 -0.73 -25.89 0.43
N ASP A 81 -2.04 -26.16 0.36
CA ASP A 81 -3.03 -25.26 -0.25
C ASP A 81 -3.14 -23.94 0.52
N GLU A 82 -3.08 -23.99 1.86
CA GLU A 82 -3.08 -22.78 2.69
C GLU A 82 -1.77 -21.99 2.56
N ARG A 83 -0.65 -22.66 2.27
CA ARG A 83 0.64 -22.02 1.98
C ARG A 83 0.66 -21.36 0.61
N GLU A 84 -0.03 -21.91 -0.39
CA GLU A 84 -0.20 -21.26 -1.69
C GLU A 84 -0.92 -19.92 -1.57
N ASN A 85 -1.93 -19.84 -0.67
CA ASN A 85 -2.62 -18.58 -0.37
C ASN A 85 -1.67 -17.50 0.18
N ILE A 86 -0.62 -17.86 0.93
CA ILE A 86 0.41 -16.89 1.38
C ILE A 86 1.02 -16.18 0.18
N VAL A 87 1.46 -16.96 -0.81
CA VAL A 87 2.13 -16.43 -2.01
C VAL A 87 1.19 -15.55 -2.80
N ASP A 88 -0.07 -15.97 -2.98
CA ASP A 88 -1.08 -15.19 -3.69
C ASP A 88 -1.35 -13.84 -3.00
N TYR A 89 -1.53 -13.83 -1.67
CA TYR A 89 -1.71 -12.59 -0.91
C TYR A 89 -0.50 -11.66 -1.01
N GLU A 90 0.72 -12.18 -0.93
CA GLU A 90 1.93 -11.35 -1.10
C GLU A 90 2.05 -10.77 -2.50
N GLN A 91 1.73 -11.55 -3.54
CA GLN A 91 1.74 -11.08 -4.92
C GLN A 91 0.68 -9.99 -5.16
N LYS A 92 -0.53 -10.17 -4.61
CA LYS A 92 -1.59 -9.16 -4.64
C LYS A 92 -1.16 -7.87 -3.94
N ALA A 93 -0.57 -7.97 -2.75
CA ALA A 93 -0.04 -6.82 -2.03
C ALA A 93 1.02 -6.07 -2.84
N LYS A 94 2.02 -6.78 -3.37
CA LYS A 94 3.09 -6.21 -4.20
C LYS A 94 2.57 -5.52 -5.46
N LYS A 95 1.62 -6.16 -6.16
CA LYS A 95 1.03 -5.58 -7.36
C LYS A 95 0.29 -4.27 -7.05
N GLN A 96 -0.47 -4.22 -5.96
CA GLN A 96 -1.19 -3.04 -5.54
C GLN A 96 -0.25 -1.92 -5.05
N LEU A 97 0.83 -2.28 -4.36
CA LEU A 97 1.86 -1.33 -3.96
C LEU A 97 2.54 -0.70 -5.17
N LEU A 98 2.89 -1.49 -6.18
CA LEU A 98 3.47 -0.96 -7.42
C LEU A 98 2.51 0.00 -8.14
N MET A 99 1.22 -0.32 -8.18
CA MET A 99 0.20 0.58 -8.73
C MET A 99 0.11 1.88 -7.93
N LEU A 100 0.12 1.78 -6.59
CA LEU A 100 0.09 2.92 -5.69
C LEU A 100 1.31 3.82 -5.91
N GLU A 101 2.50 3.25 -5.93
CA GLU A 101 3.76 3.96 -6.23
C GLU A 101 3.72 4.63 -7.59
N ASN A 102 3.21 3.95 -8.63
CA ASN A 102 3.10 4.54 -9.97
C ASN A 102 2.16 5.75 -9.98
N ILE A 103 1.01 5.68 -9.33
CA ILE A 103 0.08 6.82 -9.26
C ILE A 103 0.71 7.97 -8.46
N LEU A 104 1.43 7.67 -7.37
CA LEU A 104 2.13 8.68 -6.57
C LEU A 104 3.33 9.31 -7.31
N ASN A 105 4.09 8.51 -8.06
CA ASN A 105 5.29 8.94 -8.78
C ASN A 105 5.01 9.54 -10.15
N SER A 106 3.91 9.19 -10.82
CA SER A 106 3.48 9.81 -12.08
C SER A 106 3.27 11.33 -11.99
N LYS A 107 3.20 11.88 -10.77
CA LYS A 107 3.18 13.33 -10.52
C LYS A 107 4.53 13.94 -10.13
N LYS A 108 5.59 13.15 -9.86
CA LYS A 108 6.96 13.69 -9.72
C LYS A 108 7.52 14.22 -11.04
N ASP A 109 7.00 13.73 -12.17
CA ASP A 109 7.35 14.20 -13.52
C ASP A 109 6.44 15.31 -14.05
N VAL A 110 5.64 15.97 -13.19
CA VAL A 110 5.14 17.30 -13.55
C VAL A 110 6.32 18.25 -13.39
N ILE A 111 7.13 18.34 -14.44
CA ILE A 111 8.01 19.48 -14.67
C ILE A 111 7.12 20.70 -14.50
N THR A 112 7.32 21.44 -13.41
CA THR A 112 6.52 22.63 -13.17
C THR A 112 6.92 23.66 -14.23
N ASN A 113 6.00 24.54 -14.63
CA ASN A 113 6.36 25.66 -15.50
C ASN A 113 7.48 26.54 -14.89
N GLU A 114 7.73 26.46 -13.57
CA GLU A 114 8.89 27.08 -12.91
C GLU A 114 10.22 26.38 -13.26
N ASP A 115 10.25 25.04 -13.33
CA ASP A 115 11.44 24.28 -13.75
C ASP A 115 11.80 24.53 -15.23
N LEU A 116 10.78 24.74 -16.09
CA LEU A 116 10.98 25.14 -17.48
C LEU A 116 11.40 26.60 -17.62
N LYS A 117 10.85 27.52 -16.82
CA LYS A 117 11.27 28.94 -16.81
C LYS A 117 12.74 29.10 -16.39
N ASN A 118 13.20 28.30 -15.42
CA ASN A 118 14.60 28.31 -15.01
C ASN A 118 15.56 27.66 -16.03
N LYS A 119 15.08 26.80 -16.93
CA LYS A 119 15.88 26.27 -18.06
C LYS A 119 15.85 27.15 -19.32
N VAL A 120 14.87 28.05 -19.46
CA VAL A 120 14.73 28.97 -20.60
C VAL A 120 15.38 30.35 -20.35
N THR A 121 16.22 30.50 -19.31
CA THR A 121 16.95 31.75 -19.06
C THR A 121 18.43 31.71 -19.51
N ILE A 122 18.79 30.83 -20.44
CA ILE A 122 20.04 30.97 -21.21
C ILE A 122 19.78 30.47 -22.63
N ILE A 123 19.56 31.41 -23.55
CA ILE A 123 19.82 31.45 -25.01
C ILE A 123 18.79 32.44 -25.57
N ASP A 124 18.90 33.70 -25.16
CA ASP A 124 18.50 34.84 -26.01
C ASP A 124 19.20 36.10 -25.47
N GLY A 125 20.52 36.08 -25.62
CA GLY A 125 21.38 37.24 -25.58
C GLY A 125 22.05 37.36 -26.93
N CYS A 126 21.26 37.69 -27.95
CA CYS A 126 21.74 37.91 -29.31
C CYS A 126 22.35 39.33 -29.44
N PHE A 127 23.51 39.40 -30.12
CA PHE A 127 24.16 40.54 -30.77
C PHE A 127 24.74 41.70 -29.93
N ILE A 128 26.09 41.74 -29.82
CA ILE A 128 26.95 42.63 -30.63
C ILE A 128 28.17 41.82 -31.09
#